data_AF-A0A915ZCJ9-F1
#
_entry.id   AF-A0A915ZCJ9-F1
#
_cell.length_a   1.000
_cell.length_b   1.000
_cell.length_c   1.000
_cell.angle_alpha   90.00
_cell.angle_beta   90.00
_cell.angle_gamma   90.00
#
_symmetry.space_group_name_H-M   'P 1'
#
loop_
_entity.id
_entity.type
_entity.pdbx_description
1 polymer ?
#
loop_
_entity_poly.entity_id
_entity_poly.type
_entity_poly.pdbx_seq_one_letter_code
_entity_poly.pdbx_strand_id
1 'polypeptide(L)' 'MESLIKFLREDSKLKHIEVGDLFTKLEEKKITGDSFLKLSGWDFKEYGMSLRQALELEDYIKELYSRKRTDLTEHLTTKK' A
#
# COMPACT_ATOMS: atom_id res chain seq x y z
N MET A 1 -5.94 -13.66 7.67
CA MET A 1 -5.08 -12.71 6.95
C MET A 1 -5.96 -11.54 6.60
N GLU A 2 -5.92 -10.47 7.38
CA GLU A 2 -6.67 -9.26 7.05
C GLU A 2 -6.13 -8.71 5.73
N SER A 3 -7.03 -8.35 4.80
CA SER A 3 -6.63 -7.85 3.49
C SER A 3 -5.79 -6.59 3.69
N LEU A 4 -4.60 -6.52 3.08
CA LEU A 4 -3.73 -5.34 3.10
C LEU A 4 -4.50 -4.06 2.79
N ILE A 5 -5.48 -4.15 1.88
CA ILE A 5 -6.37 -3.05 1.52
C ILE A 5 -7.20 -2.55 2.71
N LYS A 6 -7.70 -3.44 3.58
CA LYS A 6 -8.42 -3.04 4.81
C LYS A 6 -7.49 -2.32 5.79
N PHE A 7 -6.30 -2.87 6.02
CA PHE A 7 -5.28 -2.24 6.86
C PHE A 7 -4.93 -0.83 6.37
N LEU A 8 -4.71 -0.68 5.06
CA LEU A 8 -4.40 0.61 4.45
C LEU A 8 -5.59 1.59 4.55
N ARG A 9 -6.83 1.12 4.40
CA ARG A 9 -8.02 1.96 4.53
C ARG A 9 -8.19 2.55 5.93
N GLU A 10 -7.71 1.86 6.95
CA GLU A 10 -7.74 2.32 8.34
C GLU A 10 -6.52 3.17 8.74
N ASP A 11 -5.47 3.19 7.93
CA ASP A 11 -4.25 3.92 8.25
C ASP A 11 -4.43 5.43 8.13
N SER A 12 -4.15 6.13 9.24
CA SER A 12 -4.30 7.59 9.33
C SER A 12 -3.39 8.35 8.36
N LYS A 13 -2.25 7.79 7.94
CA LYS A 13 -1.35 8.44 6.98
C LYS A 13 -1.94 8.45 5.57
N LEU A 14 -2.76 7.44 5.24
CA LEU A 14 -3.49 7.41 3.98
C LEU A 14 -4.68 8.37 3.96
N LYS A 15 -5.14 8.90 5.09
CA LYS A 15 -6.08 10.02 5.09
C LYS A 15 -5.47 11.31 4.51
N HIS A 16 -4.14 11.46 4.54
CA HIS A 16 -3.46 12.61 3.97
C HIS A 16 -3.26 12.50 2.46
N ILE A 17 -3.14 11.28 1.95
CA ILE A 17 -3.02 10.99 0.52
C ILE A 17 -4.46 10.78 0.06
N GLU A 18 -5.11 11.76 -0.57
CA GLU A 18 -6.47 11.60 -1.11
C GLU A 18 -6.52 10.44 -2.12
N VAL A 19 -6.74 9.22 -1.61
CA VAL A 19 -6.77 7.98 -2.38
C VAL A 19 -8.13 7.73 -3.04
N GLY A 20 -9.13 8.57 -2.75
CA GLY A 20 -10.46 8.52 -3.37
C GLY A 20 -11.07 7.11 -3.38
N ASP A 21 -11.63 6.72 -4.52
CA ASP A 21 -12.23 5.40 -4.75
C ASP A 21 -11.22 4.30 -5.14
N LEU A 22 -9.92 4.54 -4.98
CA LEU A 22 -8.87 3.57 -5.36
C LEU A 22 -9.15 2.20 -4.74
N PHE A 23 -9.38 2.14 -3.43
CA PHE A 23 -9.60 0.87 -2.73
C PHE A 23 -10.85 0.13 -3.21
N THR A 24 -11.91 0.87 -3.55
CA THR A 24 -13.12 0.30 -4.15
C THR A 24 -12.81 -0.34 -5.50
N LYS A 25 -12.09 0.37 -6.38
CA LYS A 25 -11.70 -0.16 -7.70
C LYS A 25 -10.75 -1.36 -7.61
N LEU A 26 -9.84 -1.36 -6.63
CA LEU A 26 -8.95 -2.48 -6.38
C LEU A 26 -9.71 -3.72 -5.90
N GLU A 27 -10.72 -3.52 -5.05
CA GLU A 27 -11.61 -4.59 -4.58
C GLU A 27 -12.47 -5.16 -5.72
N GLU A 28 -13.05 -4.29 -6.57
CA GLU A 28 -13.79 -4.70 -7.77
C GLU A 28 -12.94 -5.53 -8.73
N LYS A 29 -11.68 -5.12 -8.95
CA LYS A 29 -10.72 -5.87 -9.77
C LYS A 29 -10.13 -7.10 -9.07
N LYS A 30 -10.54 -7.40 -7.83
CA LYS A 30 -10.00 -8.50 -7.00
C LYS A 30 -8.47 -8.46 -6.87
N ILE A 31 -7.90 -7.26 -6.85
CA ILE A 31 -6.46 -7.08 -6.63
C ILE A 31 -6.15 -7.53 -5.20
N THR A 32 -5.27 -8.51 -5.07
CA THR A 32 -4.79 -8.97 -3.76
C THR A 32 -3.75 -7.98 -3.20
N GLY A 33 -3.49 -8.04 -1.89
CA GLY A 33 -2.49 -7.20 -1.25
C GLY A 33 -1.10 -7.32 -1.91
N ASP A 34 -0.68 -8.53 -2.28
CA ASP A 34 0.60 -8.74 -2.98
C ASP A 34 0.66 -8.09 -4.37
N SER A 35 -0.46 -8.11 -5.10
CA SER A 35 -0.56 -7.43 -6.40
C SER A 35 -0.60 -5.92 -6.24
N PHE A 36 -1.25 -5.41 -5.19
CA PHE A 36 -1.26 -3.99 -4.86
C PHE A 36 0.15 -3.45 -4.58
N LEU A 37 0.99 -4.21 -3.87
CA LEU A 37 2.38 -3.84 -3.59
C LEU A 37 3.27 -3.77 -4.83
N LYS A 38 2.85 -4.38 -5.95
CA LYS A 38 3.57 -4.34 -7.23
C LYS A 38 3.14 -3.18 -8.13
N LEU A 39 2.09 -2.45 -7.76
CA LEU A 39 1.62 -1.30 -8.52
C LEU A 39 2.60 -0.14 -8.38
N SER A 40 2.84 0.53 -9.50
CA SER A 40 3.61 1.75 -9.60
C SER A 40 2.70 2.99 -9.54
N GLY A 41 3.29 4.17 -9.35
CA GLY A 41 2.59 5.45 -9.47
C GLY A 41 1.85 5.63 -10.80
N TRP A 42 2.35 5.02 -11.88
CA TRP A 42 1.63 5.05 -13.16
C TRP A 42 0.37 4.19 -13.15
N ASP A 43 0.42 3.01 -12.53
CA ASP A 43 -0.76 2.17 -12.38
C ASP A 43 -1.81 2.90 -11.54
N PHE A 44 -1.42 3.50 -10.40
CA PHE A 44 -2.31 4.27 -9.55
C PHE A 44 -2.96 5.47 -10.27
N LYS A 45 -2.24 6.11 -11.19
CA LYS A 45 -2.79 7.15 -12.06
C LYS A 45 -3.90 6.60 -12.97
N GLU A 46 -3.74 5.40 -13.53
CA GLU A 46 -4.81 4.76 -14.32
C GLU A 46 -6.05 4.42 -13.48
N TYR A 47 -5.90 4.25 -12.18
CA TYR A 47 -7.03 4.10 -11.25
C TYR A 47 -7.73 5.43 -10.90
N GLY A 48 -7.28 6.55 -11.47
CA GLY A 48 -7.93 7.86 -11.34
C GLY A 48 -7.26 8.80 -10.32
N MET A 49 -6.06 8.46 -9.85
CA MET A 49 -5.26 9.38 -9.03
C MET A 49 -4.54 10.41 -9.88
N SER A 50 -4.26 11.58 -9.30
CA SER A 50 -3.25 12.47 -9.89
C SER A 50 -1.86 11.85 -9.79
N LEU A 51 -0.94 12.23 -10.68
CA LEU A 51 0.44 11.74 -10.65
C LEU A 51 1.12 12.01 -9.29
N ARG A 52 0.83 13.16 -8.67
CA ARG A 52 1.38 13.51 -7.36
C ARG A 52 0.90 12.54 -6.28
N GLN A 53 -0.42 12.35 -6.16
CA GLN A 53 -0.99 11.43 -5.15
C GLN A 53 -0.50 10.00 -5.38
N ALA A 54 -0.37 9.60 -6.64
CA ALA A 54 0.09 8.27 -7.00
C ALA A 54 1.56 8.02 -6.59
N LEU A 55 2.43 9.01 -6.77
CA LEU A 55 3.82 8.93 -6.31
C LEU A 55 3.92 8.97 -4.78
N GLU A 56 3.12 9.81 -4.11
CA GLU A 56 3.05 9.84 -2.64
C GLU A 56 2.57 8.50 -2.05
N LEU A 57 1.60 7.85 -2.71
CA LEU A 57 1.13 6.52 -2.34
C LEU A 57 2.20 5.45 -2.55
N GLU A 58 2.90 5.49 -3.70
CA GLU A 58 3.98 4.55 -4.00
C GLU A 58 5.11 4.65 -2.96
N ASP A 59 5.55 5.85 -2.62
CA ASP A 59 6.57 6.08 -1.60
C ASP A 59 6.12 5.64 -0.22
N TYR A 60 4.86 5.91 0.15
CA TYR A 60 4.28 5.44 1.40
C TYR A 60 4.27 3.91 1.50
N ILE A 61 3.88 3.21 0.43
CA ILE A 61 3.89 1.73 0.38
C ILE A 61 5.32 1.20 0.51
N LYS A 62 6.30 1.82 -0.17
CA LYS A 62 7.71 1.46 -0.06
C LYS A 62 8.23 1.66 1.37
N GLU A 63 7.89 2.76 2.03
CA GLU A 63 8.23 3.00 3.43
C GLU A 63 7.63 1.94 4.36
N LEU A 64 6.35 1.61 4.16
CA LEU A 64 5.63 0.60 4.94
C LEU A 64 6.30 -0.77 4.82
N TYR A 65 6.71 -1.13 3.61
CA TYR A 65 7.39 -2.38 3.33
C TYR A 65 8.81 -2.40 3.91
N SER A 66 9.53 -1.27 3.86
CA SER A 66 10.85 -1.10 4.47
C SER A 66 10.78 -1.24 6.00
N ARG A 67 9.80 -0.58 6.65
CA ARG A 67 9.55 -0.68 8.10
C ARG A 67 9.12 -2.09 8.53
N LYS A 68 8.18 -2.72 7.82
CA LYS A 68 7.75 -4.10 8.15
C LYS A 68 8.86 -5.13 7.92
N ARG A 69 9.80 -4.89 6.99
CA ARG A 69 11.00 -5.74 6.87
C ARG A 69 11.90 -5.64 8.10
N THR A 70 11.98 -4.49 8.76
CA THR A 70 12.81 -4.32 9.97
C THR A 70 12.26 -5.15 11.13
N ASP A 71 10.94 -5.15 11.34
CA ASP A 71 10.29 -5.99 12.37
C ASP A 71 10.39 -7.50 12.08
N LEU A 72 10.32 -7.91 10.80
CA LEU A 72 10.49 -9.31 10.39
C LEU A 72 11.94 -9.79 10.43
N THR A 73 12.93 -8.91 10.22
CA THR A 73 14.35 -9.28 10.36
C THR A 73 14.77 -9.40 11.82
N GLU A 74 14.23 -8.60 12.75
CA GLU A 74 14.43 -8.84 14.19
C GLU A 74 13.81 -10.18 14.63
N HIS A 75 12.61 -10.55 14.17
CA HIS A 75 12.00 -11.83 14.53
C HIS A 75 12.70 -13.06 13.91
N LEU A 76 13.43 -12.91 12.80
CA LEU A 76 14.20 -14.00 12.16
C LEU A 76 15.65 -14.09 12.65
N THR A 77 16.21 -13.03 13.25
CA THR A 77 17.59 -13.03 13.78
C THR A 77 17.68 -13.26 15.29
N THR A 78 16.57 -13.21 16.01
CA THR A 78 16.52 -13.54 17.45
C THR A 78 16.23 -15.02 17.72
N LYS A 79 16.90 -15.90 16.97
CA LYS A 79 17.14 -17.29 17.37
C LYS A 79 18.65 -17.52 17.29
N LYS A 80 19.36 -17.13 18.34
CA LYS A 80 20.73 -17.59 18.60
C LYS A 80 20.81 -18.15 20.00
#